data_AF-A0A840PT64-F1
#
_entry.id   AF-A0A840PT64-F1
#
_cell.length_a   1.000
_cell.length_b   1.000
_cell.length_c   1.000
_cell.angle_alpha   90.00
_cell.angle_beta   90.00
_cell.angle_gamma   90.00
#
_symmetry.space_group_name_H-M   'P 1'
#
loop_
_entity.id
_entity.type
_entity.pdbx_description
1 polymer ?
#
loop_
_entity_poly.entity_id
_entity_poly.type
_entity_poly.pdbx_seq_one_letter_code
_entity_poly.pdbx_strand_id
1 'polypeptide(L)'
;MNFLQYKYNKLIGELREYPDCFEYIIIKNYENAFNFQRTECIQMDRCFVQVIKSGPSYEMISFIFFKDDWTVSEILHFLSEHRIEMFRPITEPFDIQHVSEILDAKLFNQHPLVLYKKGKRRIWLDPNMLDEVTELYEQYNKINYTGLATEIDKDKFHIDYFE
;
A
#
# COMPACT_ATOMS: atom_id res chain seq x y z
N MET A 1 8.33 -24.04 11.12
CA MET A 1 7.78 -22.81 10.54
C MET A 1 8.33 -22.67 9.12
N ASN A 2 7.50 -22.82 8.10
CA ASN A 2 7.91 -22.63 6.70
C ASN A 2 8.17 -21.13 6.43
N PHE A 3 8.99 -20.80 5.42
CA PHE A 3 9.30 -19.44 4.99
C PHE A 3 8.04 -18.59 4.74
N LEU A 4 7.00 -19.18 4.14
CA LEU A 4 5.72 -18.50 3.91
C LEU A 4 5.04 -18.12 5.23
N GLN A 5 5.02 -19.04 6.19
CA GLN A 5 4.46 -18.83 7.52
C GLN A 5 5.20 -17.72 8.29
N TYR A 6 6.53 -17.69 8.22
CA TYR A 6 7.32 -16.60 8.79
C TYR A 6 6.98 -15.24 8.15
N LYS A 7 6.89 -15.20 6.81
CA LYS A 7 6.53 -13.99 6.05
C LYS A 7 5.15 -13.48 6.46
N TYR A 8 4.16 -14.37 6.55
CA TYR A 8 2.79 -14.00 6.94
C TYR A 8 2.72 -13.52 8.39
N ASN A 9 3.42 -14.18 9.32
CA ASN A 9 3.47 -13.74 10.72
C ASN A 9 4.03 -12.32 10.89
N LYS A 10 5.01 -11.95 10.06
CA LYS A 10 5.54 -10.59 10.03
C LYS A 10 4.51 -9.60 9.49
N LEU A 11 3.85 -9.93 8.37
CA LEU A 11 2.85 -9.07 7.74
C LEU A 11 1.64 -8.81 8.65
N ILE A 12 1.15 -9.85 9.34
CA ILE A 12 0.03 -9.71 10.29
C ILE A 12 0.37 -8.76 11.43
N GLY A 13 1.63 -8.76 11.90
CA GLY A 13 2.06 -7.86 12.97
C GLY A 13 1.98 -6.37 12.62
N GLU A 14 1.84 -6.03 11.34
CA GLU A 14 1.70 -4.67 10.84
C GLU A 14 0.27 -4.36 10.37
N LEU A 15 -0.66 -5.32 10.48
CA LEU A 15 -2.05 -5.19 10.03
C LEU A 15 -2.95 -4.81 11.22
N ARG A 16 -3.70 -3.73 11.09
CA ARG A 16 -4.74 -3.29 12.03
C ARG A 16 -6.11 -3.55 11.44
N GLU A 17 -7.07 -3.89 12.29
CA GLU A 17 -8.47 -4.06 11.91
C GLU A 17 -9.31 -2.89 12.43
N TYR A 18 -10.13 -2.33 11.54
CA TYR A 18 -11.17 -1.35 11.83
C TYR A 18 -12.53 -1.95 11.48
N PRO A 19 -13.66 -1.32 11.87
CA PRO A 19 -14.99 -1.86 11.57
C PRO A 19 -15.25 -2.10 10.07
N ASP A 20 -14.79 -1.20 9.19
CA ASP A 20 -15.05 -1.19 7.74
C ASP A 20 -13.88 -1.68 6.88
N CYS A 21 -12.66 -1.70 7.44
CA CYS A 21 -11.46 -1.97 6.67
C CYS A 21 -10.33 -2.60 7.50
N PHE A 22 -9.29 -3.04 6.80
CA PHE A 22 -7.99 -3.38 7.34
C PHE A 22 -6.96 -2.35 6.88
N GLU A 23 -6.01 -2.01 7.76
CA GLU A 23 -4.89 -1.10 7.46
C GLU A 23 -3.58 -1.86 7.61
N TYR A 24 -2.78 -1.94 6.55
CA TYR A 24 -1.41 -2.44 6.62
C TYR A 24 -0.43 -1.29 6.78
N ILE A 25 0.31 -1.26 7.89
CA ILE A 25 1.20 -0.15 8.24
C ILE A 25 2.57 -0.33 7.61
N ILE A 26 3.03 0.71 6.90
CA ILE A 26 4.37 0.77 6.32
C ILE A 26 5.31 1.50 7.27
N ILE A 27 4.88 2.65 7.79
CA ILE A 27 5.65 3.46 8.74
C ILE A 27 5.02 3.34 10.12
N LYS A 28 5.72 2.66 11.05
CA LYS A 28 5.25 2.50 12.43
C LYS A 28 5.09 3.85 13.12
N ASN A 29 3.98 4.00 13.85
CA ASN A 29 3.67 5.21 14.62
C ASN A 29 3.73 6.49 13.78
N TYR A 30 3.38 6.43 12.48
CA TYR A 30 3.41 7.59 11.58
C TYR A 30 2.58 8.76 12.15
N GLU A 31 1.49 8.46 12.86
CA GLU A 31 0.63 9.40 13.58
C GLU A 31 1.41 10.32 14.54
N ASN A 32 2.47 9.81 15.17
CA ASN A 32 3.32 10.56 16.10
C ASN A 32 4.60 11.06 15.43
N ALA A 33 5.07 10.37 14.38
CA ALA A 33 6.31 10.68 13.69
C ALA A 33 6.18 11.91 12.78
N PHE A 34 4.96 12.19 12.29
CA PHE A 34 4.71 13.28 11.37
C PHE A 34 3.67 14.23 11.94
N ASN A 35 3.98 15.54 11.92
CA ASN A 35 3.02 16.58 12.23
C ASN A 35 2.19 16.92 10.98
N PHE A 36 1.38 15.96 10.52
CA PHE A 36 0.51 16.15 9.36
C PHE A 36 -0.92 16.45 9.80
N GLN A 37 -1.60 17.28 9.01
CA GLN A 37 -3.02 17.56 9.22
C GLN A 37 -3.92 16.60 8.44
N ARG A 38 -3.40 15.98 7.37
CA ARG A 38 -4.18 15.23 6.38
C ARG A 38 -3.39 14.08 5.75
N THR A 39 -4.09 12.99 5.46
CA THR A 39 -3.63 11.90 4.60
C THR A 39 -4.38 11.97 3.28
N GLU A 40 -3.69 11.69 2.19
CA GLU A 40 -4.29 11.51 0.87
C GLU A 40 -4.43 10.00 0.63
N CYS A 41 -5.53 9.59 0.00
CA CYS A 41 -5.88 8.18 -0.17
C CYS A 41 -6.05 7.86 -1.66
N ILE A 42 -5.07 7.20 -2.25
CA ILE A 42 -5.00 6.98 -3.70
C ILE A 42 -5.36 5.52 -3.99
N GLN A 43 -6.37 5.28 -4.83
CA GLN A 43 -6.74 3.92 -5.21
C GLN A 43 -5.66 3.30 -6.11
N MET A 44 -5.26 2.07 -5.79
CA MET A 44 -4.38 1.22 -6.60
C MET A 44 -5.06 -0.15 -6.78
N ASP A 45 -5.58 -0.39 -7.98
CA ASP A 45 -6.46 -1.54 -8.27
C ASP A 45 -7.60 -1.66 -7.24
N ARG A 46 -7.61 -2.72 -6.42
CA ARG A 46 -8.64 -3.01 -5.41
C ARG A 46 -8.32 -2.49 -4.00
N CYS A 47 -7.16 -1.85 -3.80
CA CYS A 47 -6.74 -1.32 -2.50
C CYS A 47 -6.48 0.18 -2.58
N PHE A 48 -6.22 0.81 -1.43
CA PHE A 48 -5.88 2.22 -1.37
C PHE A 48 -4.54 2.43 -0.67
N VAL A 49 -3.76 3.37 -1.17
CA VAL A 49 -2.50 3.81 -0.59
C VAL A 49 -2.73 5.10 0.16
N GLN A 50 -2.39 5.12 1.43
CA GLN A 50 -2.35 6.36 2.20
C GLN A 50 -0.97 6.99 2.10
N VAL A 51 -0.94 8.27 1.73
CA VAL A 51 0.27 9.08 1.69
C VAL A 51 0.10 10.33 2.53
N ILE A 52 1.22 10.83 3.05
CA ILE A 52 1.28 12.13 3.73
C ILE A 52 2.26 13.04 3.02
N LYS A 53 1.94 14.33 3.01
CA LYS A 53 2.86 15.36 2.54
C LYS A 53 3.92 15.62 3.61
N SER A 54 5.18 15.47 3.25
CA SER A 54 6.35 15.76 4.08
C SER A 54 7.26 16.75 3.35
N GLY A 55 7.05 18.04 3.59
CA GLY A 55 7.73 19.11 2.85
C GLY A 55 7.34 19.12 1.36
N PRO A 56 8.30 19.03 0.41
CA PRO A 56 8.02 18.96 -1.02
C PRO A 56 7.69 17.54 -1.52
N SER A 57 7.81 16.52 -0.65
CA SER A 57 7.67 15.11 -1.02
C SER A 57 6.41 14.50 -0.43
N TYR A 58 6.04 13.32 -0.93
CA TYR A 58 5.01 12.47 -0.36
C TYR A 58 5.63 11.16 0.14
N GLU A 59 5.16 10.70 1.30
CA GLU A 59 5.60 9.46 1.93
C GLU A 59 4.40 8.52 2.06
N MET A 60 4.54 7.27 1.60
CA MET A 60 3.53 6.23 1.82
C MET A 60 3.59 5.74 3.27
N ILE A 61 2.45 5.74 3.95
CA ILE A 61 2.35 5.41 5.38
C ILE A 61 1.62 4.09 5.64
N SER A 62 0.60 3.77 4.84
CA SER A 62 -0.19 2.55 4.99
C SER A 62 -0.95 2.18 3.72
N PHE A 63 -1.52 0.98 3.69
CA PHE A 63 -2.49 0.53 2.70
C PHE A 63 -3.83 0.22 3.37
N ILE A 64 -4.94 0.61 2.75
CA ILE A 64 -6.30 0.32 3.20
C ILE A 64 -6.94 -0.73 2.30
N PHE A 65 -7.55 -1.73 2.93
CA PHE A 65 -8.29 -2.81 2.31
C PHE A 65 -9.69 -2.85 2.90
N PHE A 66 -10.73 -2.50 2.13
CA PHE A 66 -12.10 -2.54 2.62
C PHE A 66 -12.62 -3.99 2.76
N LYS A 67 -13.33 -4.26 3.85
CA LYS A 67 -13.80 -5.62 4.19
C LYS A 67 -14.83 -6.17 3.21
N ASP A 68 -15.51 -5.32 2.47
CA ASP A 68 -16.44 -5.72 1.41
C ASP A 68 -15.72 -6.44 0.24
N ASP A 69 -14.43 -6.14 0.04
CA ASP A 69 -13.63 -6.66 -1.07
C ASP A 69 -12.47 -7.57 -0.63
N TRP A 70 -12.12 -7.58 0.65
CA TRP A 70 -10.89 -8.22 1.14
C TRP A 70 -11.06 -9.00 2.43
N THR A 71 -10.49 -10.20 2.45
CA THR A 71 -10.22 -10.99 3.64
C THR A 71 -8.76 -10.87 4.07
N VAL A 72 -8.46 -11.17 5.34
CA VAL A 72 -7.07 -11.18 5.86
C VAL A 72 -6.17 -12.12 5.04
N SER A 73 -6.66 -13.30 4.65
CA SER A 73 -5.89 -14.27 3.84
C SER A 73 -5.50 -13.68 2.48
N GLU A 74 -6.46 -13.03 1.80
CA GLU A 74 -6.20 -12.36 0.51
C GLU A 74 -5.22 -11.21 0.66
N ILE A 75 -5.31 -10.42 1.74
CA ILE A 75 -4.37 -9.33 2.02
C ILE A 75 -2.96 -9.89 2.20
N LEU A 76 -2.79 -10.95 2.98
CA LEU A 76 -1.47 -11.56 3.21
C LEU A 76 -0.87 -12.12 1.93
N HIS A 77 -1.68 -12.80 1.11
CA HIS A 77 -1.26 -13.26 -0.20
C HIS A 77 -0.89 -12.10 -1.13
N PHE A 78 -1.71 -11.05 -1.18
CA PHE A 78 -1.45 -9.87 -1.98
C PHE A 78 -0.13 -9.21 -1.58
N LEU A 79 0.08 -8.92 -0.30
CA LEU A 79 1.30 -8.31 0.22
C LEU A 79 2.53 -9.23 0.02
N SER A 80 2.33 -10.54 -0.06
CA SER A 80 3.42 -11.47 -0.32
C SER A 80 3.90 -11.39 -1.77
N GLU A 81 2.97 -11.33 -2.73
CA GLU A 81 3.26 -11.41 -4.16
C GLU A 81 3.41 -10.06 -4.85
N HIS A 82 2.82 -9.01 -4.30
CA HIS A 82 2.76 -7.68 -4.91
C HIS A 82 3.57 -6.66 -4.12
N ARG A 83 3.92 -5.57 -4.79
CA ARG A 83 4.54 -4.40 -4.19
C ARG A 83 3.91 -3.15 -4.79
N ILE A 84 3.61 -2.20 -3.92
CA ILE A 84 3.26 -0.84 -4.30
C ILE A 84 4.46 0.03 -3.95
N GLU A 85 4.89 0.86 -4.89
CA GLU A 85 6.06 1.71 -4.74
C GLU A 85 5.76 3.10 -5.26
N MET A 86 6.10 4.10 -4.45
CA MET A 86 6.06 5.50 -4.81
C MET A 86 7.49 5.95 -5.11
N PHE A 87 7.71 6.40 -6.33
CA PHE A 87 8.99 6.91 -6.77
C PHE A 87 9.07 8.41 -6.55
N ARG A 88 10.30 8.93 -6.47
CA ARG A 88 10.52 10.39 -6.48
C ARG A 88 10.02 10.99 -7.80
N PRO A 89 9.76 12.32 -7.84
CA PRO A 89 9.40 12.99 -9.08
C PRO A 89 10.44 12.70 -10.15
N ILE A 90 9.96 12.23 -11.30
CA ILE A 90 10.81 11.79 -12.40
C ILE A 90 10.09 12.06 -13.71
N THR A 91 10.82 12.70 -14.63
CA THR A 91 10.32 13.08 -15.96
C THR A 91 10.92 12.22 -17.06
N GLU A 92 12.02 11.54 -16.75
CA GLU A 92 12.68 10.61 -17.64
C GLU A 92 12.19 9.19 -17.39
N PRO A 93 12.18 8.34 -18.43
CA PRO A 93 11.87 6.95 -18.24
C PRO A 93 12.80 6.23 -17.27
N PHE A 94 12.25 5.28 -16.53
CA PHE A 94 12.94 4.57 -15.45
C PHE A 94 12.64 3.08 -15.47
N ASP A 95 13.46 2.33 -14.74
CA ASP A 95 13.26 0.90 -14.58
C ASP A 95 12.76 0.50 -13.20
N ILE A 96 11.90 -0.50 -13.21
CA ILE A 96 11.50 -1.23 -12.01
C ILE A 96 12.08 -2.64 -12.11
N GLN A 97 12.85 -3.02 -11.09
CA GLN A 97 13.51 -4.31 -10.99
C GLN A 97 12.67 -5.31 -10.19
N HIS A 98 12.93 -6.60 -10.41
CA HIS A 98 12.24 -7.70 -9.74
C HIS A 98 10.73 -7.68 -9.95
N VAL A 99 10.32 -7.39 -11.19
CA VAL A 99 8.93 -7.32 -11.60
C VAL A 99 8.59 -8.50 -12.52
N SER A 100 7.37 -9.02 -12.43
CA SER A 100 6.79 -9.91 -13.43
C SER A 100 5.79 -9.17 -14.32
N GLU A 101 4.97 -8.30 -13.72
CA GLU A 101 3.89 -7.56 -14.37
C GLU A 101 3.59 -6.26 -13.62
N ILE A 102 3.26 -5.19 -14.36
CA ILE A 102 2.67 -3.96 -13.81
C ILE A 102 1.16 -4.11 -13.85
N LEU A 103 0.50 -3.94 -12.70
CA LEU A 103 -0.96 -4.08 -12.59
C LEU A 103 -1.66 -2.73 -12.64
N ASP A 104 -1.05 -1.71 -12.04
CA ASP A 104 -1.56 -0.33 -12.04
C ASP A 104 -0.39 0.65 -11.90
N ALA A 105 -0.45 1.77 -12.61
CA ALA A 105 0.57 2.82 -12.58
C ALA A 105 -0.06 4.17 -12.89
N LYS A 106 0.23 5.17 -12.06
CA LYS A 106 -0.26 6.55 -12.21
C LYS A 106 0.73 7.54 -11.60
N LEU A 107 0.55 8.82 -11.89
CA LEU A 107 1.23 9.89 -11.19
C LEU A 107 0.34 10.44 -10.08
N PHE A 108 0.96 10.74 -8.94
CA PHE A 108 0.37 11.56 -7.90
C PHE A 108 1.35 12.69 -7.55
N ASN A 109 0.99 13.90 -7.96
CA ASN A 109 1.77 15.11 -7.87
C ASN A 109 3.18 14.88 -8.43
N GLN A 110 3.24 14.39 -9.67
CA GLN A 110 4.44 14.00 -10.42
C GLN A 110 5.25 12.82 -9.85
N HIS A 111 4.80 12.19 -8.75
CA HIS A 111 5.42 10.99 -8.23
C HIS A 111 4.77 9.75 -8.85
N PRO A 112 5.51 8.91 -9.57
CA PRO A 112 4.97 7.64 -10.04
C PRO A 112 4.60 6.75 -8.85
N LEU A 113 3.36 6.29 -8.82
CA LEU A 113 2.86 5.28 -7.91
C LEU A 113 2.56 4.03 -8.71
N VAL A 114 3.26 2.95 -8.42
CA VAL A 114 3.21 1.73 -9.24
C VAL A 114 2.91 0.51 -8.38
N LEU A 115 1.86 -0.20 -8.74
CA LEU A 115 1.52 -1.53 -8.23
C LEU A 115 1.98 -2.58 -9.23
N TYR A 116 2.78 -3.52 -8.73
CA TYR A 116 3.34 -4.57 -9.57
C TYR A 116 3.43 -5.91 -8.85
N LYS A 117 3.40 -6.99 -9.62
CA LYS A 117 3.68 -8.34 -9.12
C LYS A 117 5.18 -8.57 -9.11
N LYS A 118 5.70 -9.11 -8.01
CA LYS A 118 7.11 -9.44 -7.83
C LYS A 118 7.53 -10.51 -8.84
N GLY A 119 8.78 -10.48 -9.27
CA GLY A 119 9.31 -11.36 -10.29
C GLY A 119 10.82 -11.24 -10.44
N LYS A 120 11.33 -11.64 -11.61
CA LYS A 120 12.76 -11.67 -11.92
C LYS A 120 13.16 -10.77 -13.08
N ARG A 121 12.21 -10.05 -13.68
CA ARG A 121 12.45 -9.21 -14.85
C ARG A 121 12.61 -7.75 -14.44
N ARG A 122 13.01 -6.95 -15.42
CA ARG A 122 13.03 -5.49 -15.39
C ARG A 122 11.97 -5.00 -16.35
N ILE A 123 11.14 -4.06 -15.92
CA ILE A 123 10.17 -3.38 -16.78
C ILE A 123 10.55 -1.91 -16.82
N TRP A 124 10.44 -1.32 -18.01
CA TRP A 124 10.73 0.08 -18.24
C TRP A 124 9.42 0.85 -18.35
N LEU A 125 9.32 1.99 -17.66
CA LEU A 125 8.15 2.85 -17.64
C LEU A 125 8.55 4.27 -18.00
N ASP A 126 7.75 4.89 -18.86
CA ASP A 126 7.85 6.32 -19.18
C ASP A 126 6.79 7.06 -18.35
N PRO A 127 7.19 7.93 -17.40
CA PRO A 127 6.28 8.72 -16.58
C PRO A 127 5.29 9.56 -17.40
N ASN A 128 5.69 10.00 -18.59
CA ASN A 128 4.85 10.83 -19.45
C ASN A 128 3.66 10.08 -20.07
N MET A 129 3.67 8.75 -19.97
CA MET A 129 2.59 7.87 -20.42
C MET A 129 1.63 7.47 -19.29
N LEU A 130 1.86 7.99 -18.07
CA LEU A 130 1.03 7.71 -16.90
C LEU A 130 0.04 8.85 -16.66
N ASP A 131 -1.18 8.50 -16.24
CA ASP A 131 -2.20 9.50 -15.92
C ASP A 131 -1.89 10.17 -14.57
N GLU A 132 -1.97 11.50 -14.53
CA GLU A 132 -1.87 12.28 -13.29
C GLU A 132 -3.24 12.34 -12.60
N VAL A 133 -3.31 11.77 -11.39
CA VAL A 133 -4.57 11.60 -10.66
C VAL A 133 -4.72 12.54 -9.47
N THR A 134 -3.80 13.48 -9.24
CA THR A 134 -3.81 14.38 -8.07
C THR A 134 -5.18 15.01 -7.81
N GLU A 135 -5.77 15.66 -8.82
CA GLU A 135 -7.04 16.38 -8.68
C GLU A 135 -8.22 15.47 -8.33
N LEU A 136 -8.16 14.18 -8.68
CA LEU A 136 -9.20 13.20 -8.36
C LEU A 136 -9.23 12.84 -6.87
N TYR A 137 -8.10 13.00 -6.18
CA TYR A 137 -7.93 12.52 -4.81
C TYR A 137 -7.76 13.63 -3.76
N GLU A 138 -7.45 14.87 -4.15
CA GLU A 138 -7.40 16.03 -3.23
C GLU A 138 -8.73 16.27 -2.47
N GLN A 139 -9.83 15.65 -2.89
CA GLN A 139 -11.15 15.77 -2.26
C GLN A 139 -11.46 14.68 -1.22
N TYR A 140 -10.80 13.51 -1.26
CA TYR A 140 -11.07 12.38 -0.37
C TYR A 140 -10.26 12.47 0.92
N ASN A 141 -10.62 13.45 1.74
CA ASN A 141 -10.03 13.73 3.04
C ASN A 141 -10.52 12.70 4.08
N LYS A 142 -9.66 11.79 4.56
CA LYS A 142 -10.01 10.89 5.70
C LYS A 142 -9.23 11.31 6.95
N ILE A 143 -9.96 11.67 8.01
CA ILE A 143 -9.39 11.81 9.36
C ILE A 143 -9.33 10.40 9.96
N ASN A 144 -8.13 9.84 10.13
CA ASN A 144 -7.95 8.54 10.76
C ASN A 144 -8.18 8.66 12.29
N TYR A 145 -9.28 8.12 12.80
CA TYR A 145 -9.52 7.96 14.24
C TYR A 145 -8.94 6.64 14.72
N THR A 146 -7.72 6.68 15.24
CA THR A 146 -6.94 5.48 15.61
C THR A 146 -7.44 4.79 16.89
N GLY A 147 -8.33 5.44 17.64
CA GLY A 147 -8.97 4.89 18.84
C GLY A 147 -9.97 3.75 18.60
N LEU A 148 -10.30 3.44 17.33
CA LEU A 148 -11.17 2.31 16.96
C LEU A 148 -10.39 1.10 16.42
N ALA A 149 -9.06 1.20 16.30
CA ALA A 149 -8.24 0.12 15.78
C ALA A 149 -8.13 -1.02 16.80
N THR A 150 -8.31 -2.26 16.35
CA THR A 150 -8.01 -3.47 17.12
C THR A 150 -6.88 -4.24 16.49
N GLU A 151 -6.02 -4.85 17.32
CA GLU A 151 -5.04 -5.83 16.85
C GLU A 151 -5.75 -7.06 16.30
N ILE A 152 -5.21 -7.62 15.23
CA ILE A 152 -5.74 -8.84 14.62
C ILE A 152 -5.36 -10.04 15.50
N ASP A 153 -6.38 -10.73 16.00
CA ASP A 153 -6.24 -11.96 16.77
C ASP A 153 -5.79 -13.11 15.86
N LYS A 154 -4.50 -13.45 15.94
CA LYS A 154 -3.84 -14.45 15.10
C LYS A 154 -4.46 -15.84 15.21
N ASP A 155 -5.10 -16.17 16.34
CA ASP A 155 -5.64 -17.49 16.61
C ASP A 155 -7.05 -17.69 16.01
N LYS A 156 -7.70 -16.60 15.55
CA LYS A 156 -9.02 -16.64 14.92
C LYS A 156 -8.99 -16.84 13.41
N PHE A 157 -7.84 -16.63 12.76
CA PHE A 157 -7.72 -16.79 11.32
C PHE A 157 -7.07 -18.13 11.00
N HIS A 158 -7.83 -19.03 10.37
CA HIS A 158 -7.26 -20.23 9.80
C HIS A 158 -6.44 -19.82 8.58
N ILE A 159 -5.15 -19.59 8.78
CA ILE A 159 -4.22 -19.26 7.72
C ILE A 159 -3.84 -20.59 7.06
N ASP A 160 -4.49 -20.87 5.94
CA ASP A 160 -4.16 -22.03 5.12
C ASP A 160 -2.78 -21.83 4.48
N TYR A 161 -1.78 -22.51 5.03
CA TYR A 161 -0.42 -22.56 4.49
C TYR A 161 -0.33 -23.58 3.36
N PHE A 162 -1.04 -23.39 2.25
CA PHE A 162 -0.84 -24.24 1.08
C PHE A 162 0.43 -23.83 0.32
N GLU A 163 1.26 -24.83 0.01
CA GLU A 163 2.49 -24.73 -0.78
C GLU A 163 2.22 -24.55 -2.28
#